data_AF-A0A9D2CRU6-F1
#
_entry.id   AF-A0A9D2CRU6-F1
#
_cell.length_a   1.000
_cell.length_b   1.000
_cell.length_c   1.000
_cell.angle_alpha   90.00
_cell.angle_beta   90.00
_cell.angle_gamma   90.00
#
_symmetry.space_group_name_H-M   'P 1'
#
loop_
_entity.id
_entity.type
_entity.pdbx_description
1 polymer ?
#
loop_
_entity_poly.entity_id
_entity_poly.type
_entity_poly.pdbx_seq_one_letter_code
_entity_poly.pdbx_strand_id
1 'polypeptide(L)'
;MTQEEFDKAVNKLIEEANEESESAKKRYEADCRAERDRALSRRIFRSTVLDAVLATLKEEYDALVLKIQKELDESLEALYGEGIEGGGGGGDIDPDDAPYEVDYTLPMRDRYVAVKNYYLDEFDDMAASLAAFEADEIAKDYLGSYYDYLHQLLLLLQ
;
A
#
# COMPACT_ATOMS: atom_id res chain seq x y z
N MET A 1 -5.23 15.08 -17.86
CA MET A 1 -5.29 15.42 -16.42
C MET A 1 -4.03 16.19 -16.09
N THR A 2 -4.10 17.25 -15.28
CA THR A 2 -2.88 17.91 -14.77
C THR A 2 -2.30 17.12 -13.59
N GLN A 3 -1.01 17.27 -13.29
CA GLN A 3 -0.38 16.60 -12.13
C GLN A 3 -1.13 16.88 -10.83
N GLU A 4 -1.59 18.13 -10.63
CA GLU A 4 -2.35 18.54 -9.46
C GLU A 4 -3.73 17.86 -9.37
N GLU A 5 -4.40 17.64 -10.52
CA GLU A 5 -5.66 16.89 -10.57
C GLU A 5 -5.45 15.39 -10.30
N PHE A 6 -4.32 14.84 -10.75
CA PHE A 6 -3.91 13.46 -10.51
C PHE A 6 -3.61 13.20 -9.04
N ASP A 7 -2.75 14.02 -8.43
CA ASP A 7 -2.40 13.91 -7.01
C ASP A 7 -3.64 14.08 -6.13
N LYS A 8 -4.57 14.94 -6.52
CA LYS A 8 -5.85 15.11 -5.83
C LYS A 8 -6.75 13.87 -5.95
N ALA A 9 -6.78 13.21 -7.11
CA ALA A 9 -7.53 11.99 -7.31
C ALA A 9 -6.95 10.82 -6.48
N VAL A 10 -5.63 10.67 -6.45
CA VAL A 10 -4.92 9.68 -5.62
C VAL A 10 -5.21 9.92 -4.14
N ASN A 11 -5.01 11.14 -3.65
CA ASN A 11 -5.26 11.49 -2.24
C ASN A 11 -6.71 11.22 -1.83
N LYS A 12 -7.66 11.50 -2.74
CA LYS A 12 -9.07 11.22 -2.50
C LYS A 12 -9.36 9.72 -2.37
N LEU A 13 -8.79 8.88 -3.23
CA LEU A 13 -8.95 7.42 -3.13
C LEU A 13 -8.38 6.86 -1.82
N ILE A 14 -7.21 7.37 -1.41
CA ILE A 14 -6.59 6.99 -0.13
C ILE A 14 -7.46 7.45 1.05
N GLU A 15 -8.01 8.66 1.00
CA GLU A 15 -8.89 9.19 2.05
C GLU A 15 -10.18 8.36 2.17
N GLU A 16 -10.83 8.03 1.05
CA GLU A 16 -12.03 7.18 1.03
C GLU A 16 -11.75 5.78 1.60
N ALA A 17 -10.64 5.15 1.21
CA ALA A 17 -10.24 3.84 1.73
C ALA A 17 -9.93 3.89 3.24
N ASN A 18 -9.32 4.99 3.72
CA ASN A 18 -9.05 5.19 5.14
C ASN A 18 -10.35 5.38 5.94
N GLU A 19 -11.29 6.19 5.44
CA GLU A 19 -12.61 6.35 6.06
C GLU A 19 -13.36 5.01 6.15
N GLU A 20 -13.30 4.19 5.10
CA GLU A 20 -13.94 2.89 5.08
C GLU A 20 -13.29 1.91 6.06
N SER A 21 -11.96 1.89 6.12
CA SER A 21 -11.19 1.08 7.08
C SER A 21 -11.46 1.49 8.53
N GLU A 22 -11.54 2.80 8.81
CA GLU A 22 -11.92 3.31 10.13
C GLU A 22 -13.35 2.92 10.51
N SER A 23 -14.29 3.00 9.56
CA SER A 23 -15.67 2.58 9.76
C SER A 23 -15.76 1.08 10.04
N ALA A 24 -15.02 0.25 9.29
CA ALA A 24 -14.90 -1.19 9.51
C ALA A 24 -14.35 -1.49 10.91
N LYS A 25 -13.32 -0.78 11.36
CA LYS A 25 -12.75 -0.91 12.71
C LYS A 25 -13.76 -0.56 13.79
N LYS A 26 -14.47 0.57 13.64
CA LYS A 26 -15.51 1.01 14.60
C LYS A 26 -16.63 -0.03 14.72
N ARG A 27 -17.05 -0.63 13.61
CA ARG A 27 -18.05 -1.71 13.59
C ARG A 27 -17.52 -2.96 14.29
N TYR A 28 -16.35 -3.45 13.92
CA TYR A 28 -15.70 -4.60 14.56
C TYR A 28 -15.60 -4.44 16.08
N GLU A 29 -15.16 -3.26 16.56
CA GLU A 29 -15.09 -2.98 17.99
C GLU A 29 -16.46 -2.96 18.66
N ALA A 30 -17.48 -2.43 17.99
CA ALA A 30 -18.86 -2.42 18.49
C ALA A 30 -19.43 -3.84 18.58
N ASP A 31 -19.21 -4.67 17.57
CA ASP A 31 -19.67 -6.06 17.53
C ASP A 31 -18.97 -6.91 18.60
N CYS A 32 -17.65 -6.72 18.77
CA CYS A 32 -16.90 -7.35 19.86
C CYS A 32 -17.44 -6.96 21.25
N ARG A 33 -17.81 -5.68 21.46
CA ARG A 33 -18.44 -5.24 22.70
C ARG A 33 -19.81 -5.89 22.89
N ALA A 34 -20.64 -5.91 21.85
CA ALA A 34 -21.98 -6.51 21.91
C ALA A 34 -21.92 -8.01 22.23
N GLU A 35 -21.00 -8.76 21.63
CA GLU A 35 -20.85 -10.19 21.91
C GLU A 35 -20.30 -10.46 23.31
N ARG A 36 -19.40 -9.62 23.82
CA ARG A 36 -18.97 -9.69 25.23
C ARG A 36 -20.13 -9.46 26.20
N ASP A 37 -20.97 -8.46 25.94
CA ASP A 37 -22.13 -8.15 26.78
C ASP A 37 -23.20 -9.27 26.73
N ARG A 38 -23.41 -9.86 25.55
CA ARG A 38 -24.27 -11.05 25.37
C ARG A 38 -23.72 -12.25 26.16
N ALA A 39 -22.42 -12.49 26.08
CA ALA A 39 -21.77 -13.59 26.79
C ALA A 39 -21.82 -13.41 28.32
N LEU A 40 -21.67 -12.18 28.83
CA LEU A 40 -21.90 -11.85 30.24
C LEU A 40 -23.34 -12.16 30.66
N SER A 41 -24.32 -11.69 29.89
CA SER A 41 -25.74 -11.88 30.17
C SER A 41 -26.14 -13.35 30.20
N ARG A 42 -25.51 -14.17 29.35
CA ARG A 42 -25.70 -15.64 29.27
C ARG A 42 -24.80 -16.43 30.21
N ARG A 43 -23.93 -15.76 31.01
CA ARG A 43 -22.94 -16.36 31.92
C ARG A 43 -21.91 -17.28 31.24
N ILE A 44 -21.63 -17.04 29.96
CA ILE A 44 -20.65 -17.79 29.16
C ILE A 44 -19.41 -16.94 28.82
N PHE A 45 -19.18 -15.83 29.53
CA PHE A 45 -18.09 -14.90 29.26
C PHE A 45 -16.69 -15.52 29.31
N ARG A 46 -16.49 -16.57 30.09
CA ARG A 46 -15.21 -17.31 30.19
C ARG A 46 -15.19 -18.58 29.34
N SER A 47 -16.17 -18.75 28.46
CA SER A 47 -16.25 -19.94 27.61
C SER A 47 -15.43 -19.76 26.34
N THR A 48 -14.93 -20.87 25.82
CA THR A 48 -14.29 -20.94 24.50
C THR A 48 -15.23 -20.55 23.35
N VAL A 49 -16.54 -20.53 23.60
CA VAL A 49 -17.55 -20.10 22.62
C VAL A 49 -17.40 -18.60 22.33
N LEU A 50 -17.15 -17.77 23.36
CA LEU A 50 -16.90 -16.34 23.15
C LEU A 50 -15.61 -16.13 22.38
N ASP A 51 -14.55 -16.88 22.72
CA ASP A 51 -13.26 -16.77 22.02
C ASP A 51 -13.40 -17.14 20.53
N ALA A 52 -14.14 -18.20 20.22
CA ALA A 52 -14.43 -18.59 18.84
C ALA A 52 -15.20 -17.49 18.08
N VAL A 53 -16.22 -16.89 18.70
CA VAL A 53 -16.98 -15.81 18.07
C VAL A 53 -16.11 -14.57 17.83
N LEU A 54 -15.28 -14.18 18.79
CA LEU A 54 -14.36 -13.05 18.63
C LEU A 54 -13.29 -13.33 17.56
N ALA A 55 -12.81 -14.57 17.44
CA ALA A 55 -11.89 -14.97 16.37
C ALA A 55 -12.55 -14.85 14.99
N THR A 56 -13.79 -15.32 14.83
CA THR A 56 -14.54 -15.15 13.58
C THR A 56 -14.77 -13.69 13.23
N LEU A 57 -15.17 -12.85 14.20
CA LEU A 57 -15.30 -11.40 13.97
C LEU A 57 -13.99 -10.76 13.53
N LYS A 58 -12.85 -11.23 14.07
CA LYS A 58 -11.54 -10.76 13.65
C LYS A 58 -11.21 -11.21 12.22
N GLU A 59 -11.46 -12.46 11.86
CA GLU A 59 -11.23 -12.97 10.51
C GLU A 59 -12.08 -12.22 9.48
N GLU A 60 -13.35 -11.93 9.79
CA GLU A 60 -14.24 -11.14 8.95
C GLU A 60 -13.72 -9.70 8.78
N TYR A 61 -13.26 -9.07 9.86
CA TYR A 61 -12.65 -7.74 9.80
C TYR A 61 -11.36 -7.74 8.96
N ASP A 62 -10.47 -8.70 9.20
CA ASP A 62 -9.19 -8.81 8.47
C ASP A 62 -9.45 -9.04 6.97
N ALA A 63 -10.45 -9.86 6.61
CA ALA A 63 -10.86 -10.08 5.23
C ALA A 63 -11.47 -8.82 4.58
N LEU A 64 -12.24 -8.03 5.32
CA LEU A 64 -12.80 -6.77 4.83
C LEU A 64 -11.71 -5.73 4.59
N VAL A 65 -10.76 -5.58 5.51
CA VAL A 65 -9.61 -4.66 5.35
C VAL A 65 -8.79 -5.07 4.12
N LEU A 66 -8.51 -6.36 3.94
CA LEU A 66 -7.80 -6.86 2.77
C LEU A 66 -8.54 -6.55 1.47
N LYS A 67 -9.88 -6.62 1.49
CA LYS A 67 -10.70 -6.26 0.34
C LYS A 67 -10.59 -4.77 0.01
N ILE A 68 -10.70 -3.89 1.01
CA ILE A 68 -10.55 -2.43 0.84
C ILE A 68 -9.17 -2.10 0.26
N GLN A 69 -8.12 -2.76 0.75
CA GLN A 69 -6.76 -2.60 0.23
C GLN A 69 -6.67 -3.00 -1.24
N LYS A 70 -7.24 -4.14 -1.63
CA LYS A 70 -7.23 -4.59 -3.04
C LYS A 70 -8.02 -3.66 -3.95
N GLU A 71 -9.17 -3.15 -3.49
CA GLU A 71 -9.98 -2.20 -4.27
C GLU A 71 -9.24 -0.86 -4.44
N LEU A 72 -8.50 -0.41 -3.42
CA LEU A 72 -7.63 0.74 -3.52
C LEU A 72 -6.49 0.49 -4.53
N ASP A 73 -5.79 -0.65 -4.42
CA ASP A 73 -4.70 -1.02 -5.32
C ASP A 73 -5.18 -1.06 -6.78
N GLU A 74 -6.34 -1.68 -7.05
CA GLU A 74 -6.95 -1.75 -8.38
C GLU A 74 -7.36 -0.36 -8.90
N SER A 75 -7.94 0.47 -8.03
CA SER A 75 -8.36 1.84 -8.41
C SER A 75 -7.16 2.74 -8.70
N LEU A 76 -6.09 2.60 -7.92
CA LEU A 76 -4.83 3.30 -8.17
C LEU A 76 -4.21 2.79 -9.46
N GLU A 77 -4.12 1.48 -9.68
CA GLU A 77 -3.61 0.90 -10.93
C GLU A 77 -4.38 1.39 -12.15
N ALA A 78 -5.72 1.47 -12.07
CA ALA A 78 -6.55 2.03 -13.13
C ALA A 78 -6.28 3.52 -13.36
N LEU A 79 -6.16 4.32 -12.30
CA LEU A 79 -5.86 5.75 -12.39
C LEU A 79 -4.47 6.00 -12.99
N TYR A 80 -3.46 5.22 -12.58
CA TYR A 80 -2.12 5.24 -13.18
C TYR A 80 -2.17 4.77 -14.64
N GLY A 81 -2.92 3.70 -14.96
CA GLY A 81 -3.09 3.20 -16.32
C GLY A 81 -3.75 4.20 -17.28
N GLU A 82 -4.75 4.95 -16.80
CA GLU A 82 -5.39 6.05 -17.56
C GLU A 82 -4.51 7.31 -17.65
N GLY A 83 -3.64 7.55 -16.66
CA GLY A 83 -2.60 8.59 -16.69
C GLY A 83 -1.49 8.28 -17.71
N ILE A 84 -1.35 7.03 -18.13
CA ILE A 84 -0.31 6.53 -19.04
C ILE A 84 -0.93 6.19 -20.42
N GLU A 85 -1.51 7.19 -21.09
CA GLU A 85 -1.36 7.28 -22.57
C GLU A 85 -0.02 7.95 -22.96
N GLY A 86 0.90 8.10 -22.00
CA GLY A 86 2.21 8.74 -22.18
C GLY A 86 3.34 7.96 -21.51
N GLY A 87 3.51 6.69 -21.86
CA GLY A 87 4.66 5.86 -21.45
C GLY A 87 5.20 5.01 -22.59
N GLY A 88 5.01 5.45 -23.83
CA GLY A 88 5.60 4.86 -25.02
C GLY A 88 6.55 5.87 -25.66
N GLY A 89 7.84 5.76 -25.36
CA GLY A 89 8.91 6.56 -25.96
C GLY A 89 10.00 6.79 -24.91
N GLY A 90 11.11 6.06 -24.89
CA GLY A 90 11.99 5.83 -26.03
C GLY A 90 13.12 6.85 -25.97
N GLY A 91 14.18 6.51 -25.25
CA GLY A 91 15.45 7.24 -25.25
C GLY A 91 16.45 6.60 -24.30
N ASP A 92 17.35 5.76 -24.82
CA ASP A 92 18.66 5.37 -24.27
C ASP A 92 18.82 5.18 -22.74
N ILE A 93 17.80 4.75 -22.01
CA ILE A 93 17.97 4.32 -20.62
C ILE A 93 18.47 2.87 -20.66
N ASP A 94 19.76 2.68 -20.40
CA ASP A 94 20.34 1.34 -20.27
C ASP A 94 19.98 0.79 -18.88
N PRO A 95 19.22 -0.31 -18.77
CA PRO A 95 18.92 -0.93 -17.49
C PRO A 95 20.17 -1.38 -16.73
N ASP A 96 21.32 -1.53 -17.40
CA ASP A 96 22.61 -1.82 -16.78
C ASP A 96 23.23 -0.61 -16.02
N ASP A 97 22.71 0.61 -16.22
CA ASP A 97 23.15 1.81 -15.50
C ASP A 97 22.54 1.93 -14.09
N ALA A 98 21.59 1.05 -13.74
CA ALA A 98 20.97 1.06 -12.42
C ALA A 98 21.93 0.47 -11.37
N PRO A 99 21.96 1.02 -10.15
CA PRO A 99 22.83 0.51 -9.10
C PRO A 99 22.32 -0.78 -8.43
N TYR A 100 21.14 -1.26 -8.83
CA TYR A 100 20.51 -2.50 -8.38
C TYR A 100 20.20 -3.41 -9.57
N GLU A 101 19.94 -4.69 -9.30
CA GLU A 101 19.59 -5.65 -10.35
C GLU A 101 18.21 -5.36 -10.96
N VAL A 102 18.18 -5.16 -12.27
CA VAL A 102 16.97 -4.87 -13.05
C VAL A 102 16.54 -6.13 -13.81
N ASP A 103 15.44 -6.75 -13.38
CA ASP A 103 14.84 -7.93 -14.00
C ASP A 103 13.34 -7.70 -14.30
N TYR A 104 13.05 -7.36 -15.56
CA TYR A 104 11.68 -7.18 -16.06
C TYR A 104 10.89 -8.49 -16.21
N THR A 105 11.44 -9.65 -15.85
CA THR A 105 10.69 -10.91 -15.76
C THR A 105 10.06 -11.11 -14.38
N LEU A 106 10.50 -10.36 -13.36
CA LEU A 106 9.98 -10.46 -12.01
C LEU A 106 8.58 -9.82 -11.88
N PRO A 107 7.73 -10.33 -10.97
CA PRO A 107 6.53 -9.64 -10.53
C PRO A 107 6.85 -8.25 -9.96
N MET A 108 5.95 -7.28 -10.17
CA MET A 108 6.15 -5.88 -9.75
C MET A 108 6.49 -5.73 -8.25
N ARG A 109 5.89 -6.57 -7.40
CA ARG A 109 6.19 -6.62 -5.97
C ARG A 109 7.65 -6.97 -5.68
N ASP A 110 8.23 -7.90 -6.42
CA ASP A 110 9.61 -8.35 -6.20
C ASP A 110 10.60 -7.30 -6.71
N ARG A 111 10.27 -6.60 -7.81
CA ARG A 111 11.00 -5.40 -8.27
C ARG A 111 11.00 -4.31 -7.23
N TYR A 112 9.83 -4.00 -6.65
CA TYR A 112 9.69 -3.03 -5.57
C TYR A 112 10.56 -3.38 -4.37
N VAL A 113 10.58 -4.65 -3.96
CA VAL A 113 11.43 -5.09 -2.83
C VAL A 113 12.91 -4.91 -3.14
N ALA A 114 13.36 -5.23 -4.36
CA ALA A 114 14.75 -5.06 -4.77
C ALA A 114 15.19 -3.58 -4.69
N VAL A 115 14.43 -2.67 -5.32
CA VAL A 115 14.74 -1.24 -5.33
C VAL A 115 14.62 -0.64 -3.93
N LYS A 116 13.57 -0.98 -3.18
CA LYS A 116 13.39 -0.51 -1.79
C LYS A 116 14.57 -0.91 -0.90
N ASN A 117 14.99 -2.18 -0.94
CA ASN A 117 16.08 -2.63 -0.09
C ASN A 117 17.38 -1.91 -0.45
N TYR A 118 17.66 -1.68 -1.73
CA TYR A 118 18.82 -0.90 -2.15
C TYR A 118 18.82 0.51 -1.51
N TYR A 119 17.74 1.27 -1.66
CA TYR A 119 17.68 2.65 -1.13
C TYR A 119 17.63 2.73 0.39
N LEU A 120 17.13 1.71 1.08
CA LEU A 120 17.11 1.67 2.54
C LEU A 120 18.43 1.17 3.16
N ASP A 121 19.18 0.31 2.46
CA ASP A 121 20.39 -0.31 2.99
C ASP A 121 21.69 0.39 2.56
N GLU A 122 21.73 1.00 1.37
CA GLU A 122 22.96 1.60 0.81
C GLU A 122 23.27 3.00 1.39
N PHE A 123 22.25 3.70 1.89
CA PHE A 123 22.38 5.09 2.36
C PHE A 123 22.21 5.18 3.88
N ASP A 124 23.21 5.72 4.57
CA ASP A 124 23.13 6.00 6.02
C ASP A 124 22.17 7.15 6.36
N ASP A 125 21.94 8.06 5.41
CA ASP A 125 21.07 9.23 5.53
C ASP A 125 19.86 9.12 4.59
N MET A 126 18.66 9.09 5.17
CA MET A 126 17.41 8.97 4.41
C MET A 126 17.12 10.19 3.53
N ALA A 127 17.64 11.37 3.88
CA ALA A 127 17.55 12.54 3.01
C ALA A 127 18.38 12.37 1.73
N ALA A 128 19.57 11.78 1.86
CA ALA A 128 20.42 11.45 0.72
C ALA A 128 19.83 10.30 -0.11
N SER A 129 19.23 9.30 0.54
CA SER A 129 18.53 8.20 -0.12
C SER A 129 17.38 8.69 -1.01
N LEU A 130 16.50 9.56 -0.47
CA LEU A 130 15.40 10.13 -1.25
C LEU A 130 15.93 10.92 -2.46
N ALA A 131 16.93 11.76 -2.27
CA ALA A 131 17.49 12.56 -3.36
C ALA A 131 18.13 11.69 -4.45
N ALA A 132 18.76 10.58 -4.08
CA ALA A 132 19.31 9.61 -5.02
C ALA A 132 18.21 8.80 -5.74
N PHE A 133 17.12 8.49 -5.06
CA PHE A 133 15.94 7.85 -5.64
C PHE A 133 15.21 8.76 -6.62
N GLU A 134 15.04 10.04 -6.27
CA GLU A 134 14.43 11.05 -7.14
C GLU A 134 15.22 11.34 -8.42
N ALA A 135 16.53 11.07 -8.40
CA ALA A 135 17.41 11.22 -9.56
C ALA A 135 17.47 9.96 -10.45
N ASP A 136 16.85 8.85 -10.01
CA ASP A 136 16.90 7.57 -10.72
C ASP A 136 15.69 7.38 -11.66
N GLU A 137 15.92 7.72 -12.94
CA GLU A 137 14.94 7.53 -13.99
C GLU A 137 14.72 6.04 -14.34
N ILE A 138 15.68 5.15 -14.02
CA ILE A 138 15.51 3.70 -14.19
C ILE A 138 14.53 3.18 -13.15
N ALA A 139 14.62 3.62 -11.89
CA ALA A 139 13.68 3.22 -10.84
C ALA A 139 12.25 3.58 -11.22
N LYS A 140 12.08 4.74 -11.86
CA LYS A 140 10.79 5.24 -12.31
C LYS A 140 10.18 4.39 -13.41
N ASP A 141 10.97 3.99 -14.40
CA ASP A 141 10.53 3.05 -15.44
C ASP A 141 10.30 1.64 -14.88
N TYR A 142 11.26 1.14 -14.09
CA TYR A 142 11.30 -0.24 -13.61
C TYR A 142 10.21 -0.56 -12.59
N LEU A 143 9.86 0.39 -11.72
CA LEU A 143 8.80 0.25 -10.74
C LEU A 143 7.43 0.73 -11.23
N GLY A 144 7.38 1.58 -12.25
CA GLY A 144 6.14 2.19 -12.72
C GLY A 144 5.34 2.80 -11.56
N SER A 145 4.11 2.33 -11.36
CA SER A 145 3.22 2.77 -10.27
C SER A 145 3.76 2.52 -8.86
N TYR A 146 4.70 1.58 -8.69
CA TYR A 146 5.31 1.29 -7.40
C TYR A 146 6.41 2.28 -6.99
N TYR A 147 6.83 3.14 -7.92
CA TYR A 147 7.79 4.21 -7.66
C TYR A 147 7.25 5.16 -6.59
N ASP A 148 6.00 5.58 -6.70
CA ASP A 148 5.38 6.55 -5.78
C ASP A 148 5.22 5.99 -4.36
N TYR A 149 4.94 4.69 -4.21
CA TYR A 149 4.90 4.05 -2.89
C TYR A 149 6.28 4.07 -2.21
N LEU A 150 7.36 3.87 -2.97
CA LEU A 150 8.71 3.95 -2.42
C LEU A 150 9.09 5.39 -2.11
N HIS A 151 8.71 6.34 -2.97
CA HIS A 151 8.91 7.78 -2.75
C HIS A 151 8.26 8.25 -1.44
N GLN A 152 6.98 7.92 -1.24
CA GLN A 152 6.25 8.24 -0.02
C GLN A 152 6.86 7.58 1.22
N LEU A 153 7.30 6.32 1.11
CA LEU A 153 7.97 5.63 2.20
C LEU A 153 9.27 6.34 2.61
N LEU A 154 10.11 6.71 1.64
CA LEU A 154 11.37 7.42 1.90
C LEU A 154 11.13 8.81 2.50
N LEU A 155 10.11 9.54 2.04
CA LEU A 155 9.68 10.81 2.64
C LEU A 155 9.26 10.68 4.10
N LEU A 156 8.61 9.56 4.48
CA LEU A 156 8.20 9.30 5.86
C LEU A 156 9.37 8.92 6.78
N LEU A 157 10.50 8.50 6.22
CA LEU A 157 11.67 8.02 6.95
C LEU A 157 12.78 9.08 7.10
N GLN A 158 12.64 10.25 6.46
CA GLN A 158 13.47 11.44 6.70
C GLN A 158 13.23 12.04 8.09
#